data_AF-A0A840VTD1-F1
#
_entry.id   AF-A0A840VTD1-F1
#
_cell.length_a   1.000
_cell.length_b   1.000
_cell.length_c   1.000
_cell.angle_alpha   90.00
_cell.angle_beta   90.00
_cell.angle_gamma   90.00
#
_symmetry.space_group_name_H-M   'P 1'
#
loop_
_entity.id
_entity.type
_entity.pdbx_description
1 polymer ?
#
loop_
_entity_poly.entity_id
_entity_poly.type
_entity_poly.pdbx_seq_one_letter_code
_entity_poly.pdbx_strand_id
1 'polypeptide(L)'
;MGITARGVGLLIAAVVLLAAGFRFAYPELTLLGAAAGAAVGYAALVAAWRPRLTVTRRADPDRVARGEPASMTLTVRNTGRLRSANLLAEDRCGERTVPVPVLRLRPGRDTEVRYDVPTHRRGVVPVGPLRVTRRDPLGLVALARPYGTTVPVWVHPRIHPLTAVPRGSGRSLDGRVDGVPHGSITFDSLREYVVGDELRRVHWRTSARVGELMVRENVDTSLPRLVVLLDNRAAAHPQRVGGVAESFESACEAAASIVTAAHRADLPVLLLLVAAQPDDGTEAGTPGGDADVGPALGPLDRLAAAALSGDDGAVRAATTRLRQDRLGDTLIFLTGPGGRDELGHVGALRGAYPSVVVGVFGAAEPTPPGAAGLVVVDAADGAQFAAEWDGVRRW
;
A
#
# COMPACT_ATOMS: atom_id res chain seq x y z
N MET A 1 10.69 27.38 13.24
CA MET A 1 11.18 27.85 14.55
C MET A 1 11.96 29.13 14.33
N GLY A 2 11.64 30.12 15.17
CA GLY A 2 12.18 31.48 15.13
C GLY A 2 12.98 31.80 16.40
N ILE A 3 13.04 33.08 16.74
CA ILE A 3 13.74 33.60 17.93
C ILE A 3 13.27 32.85 19.18
N THR A 4 14.20 32.39 20.02
CA THR A 4 13.87 31.69 21.28
C THR A 4 13.34 32.69 22.31
N ALA A 5 12.68 32.21 23.38
CA ALA A 5 12.25 33.09 24.48
C ALA A 5 13.42 33.91 25.07
N ARG A 6 14.62 33.31 25.12
CA ARG A 6 15.86 34.00 25.51
C ARG A 6 16.26 35.08 24.53
N GLY A 7 16.13 34.83 23.22
CA GLY A 7 16.37 35.81 22.17
C GLY A 7 15.43 37.01 22.25
N VAL A 8 14.14 36.78 22.49
CA VAL A 8 13.15 37.86 22.67
C VAL A 8 13.44 38.65 23.94
N GLY A 9 13.71 37.97 25.07
CA GLY A 9 14.05 38.62 26.33
C GLY A 9 15.30 39.49 26.21
N LEU A 10 16.36 38.99 25.55
CA LEU A 10 17.59 39.75 25.35
C LEU A 10 17.39 40.93 24.40
N LEU A 11 16.57 40.78 23.35
CA LEU A 11 16.22 41.88 22.45
C LEU A 11 15.48 43.00 23.20
N ILE A 12 14.49 42.65 24.03
CA ILE A 12 13.76 43.62 24.85
C ILE A 12 14.71 44.30 25.84
N ALA A 13 15.55 43.53 26.53
CA ALA A 13 16.53 44.07 27.47
C ALA A 13 17.52 45.02 26.77
N ALA A 14 17.99 44.68 25.57
CA ALA A 14 18.88 45.54 24.78
C ALA A 14 18.21 46.89 24.46
N VAL A 15 16.95 46.88 24.01
CA VAL A 15 16.20 48.10 23.70
C VAL A 15 15.97 48.95 24.95
N VAL A 16 15.55 48.34 26.06
CA VAL A 16 15.27 49.06 27.32
C VAL A 16 16.55 49.67 27.90
N LEU A 17 17.65 48.91 27.94
CA LEU A 17 18.94 49.39 28.47
C LEU A 17 19.52 50.52 27.62
N LEU A 18 19.44 50.41 26.28
CA LEU A 18 19.87 51.50 25.39
C LEU A 18 19.01 52.75 25.61
N ALA A 19 17.68 52.62 25.64
CA ALA A 19 16.78 53.76 25.84
C ALA A 19 17.02 54.45 27.19
N ALA A 20 17.15 53.68 28.28
CA ALA A 20 17.44 54.21 29.60
C ALA A 20 18.84 54.85 29.67
N GLY A 21 19.87 54.18 29.15
CA GLY A 21 21.24 54.70 29.13
C GLY A 21 21.36 56.03 28.38
N PHE A 22 20.72 56.16 27.21
CA PHE A 22 20.69 57.42 26.47
C PHE A 22 19.85 58.49 27.17
N ARG A 23 18.71 58.13 27.78
CA ARG A 23 17.83 59.09 28.46
C ARG A 23 18.47 59.70 29.70
N PHE A 24 19.17 58.89 30.48
CA PHE A 24 19.75 59.28 31.76
C PHE A 24 21.26 59.55 31.70
N ALA A 25 21.87 59.46 30.50
CA ALA A 25 23.30 59.65 30.26
C ALA A 25 24.22 58.74 31.10
N TYR A 26 23.76 57.52 31.42
CA TYR A 26 24.58 56.51 32.12
C TYR A 26 25.36 55.65 31.11
N PRO A 27 26.69 55.82 30.99
CA PRO A 27 27.49 55.11 30.00
C PRO A 27 27.48 53.59 30.23
N GLU A 28 27.41 53.13 31.48
CA GLU A 28 27.36 51.71 31.83
C GLU A 28 26.14 50.98 31.25
N LEU A 29 24.96 51.61 31.34
CA LEU A 29 23.71 51.06 30.79
C LEU A 29 23.75 51.02 29.25
N THR A 30 24.32 52.05 28.62
CA THR A 30 24.49 52.07 27.16
C THR A 30 25.43 50.97 26.69
N LEU A 31 26.52 50.69 27.43
CA LEU A 31 27.47 49.63 27.09
C LEU A 31 26.83 48.24 27.18
N LEU A 32 26.09 47.97 28.27
CA LEU A 32 25.36 46.70 28.43
C LEU A 32 24.30 46.51 27.35
N GLY A 33 23.54 47.57 27.04
CA GLY A 33 22.55 47.55 25.96
C GLY A 33 23.18 47.31 24.59
N ALA A 34 24.32 47.95 24.29
CA ALA A 34 25.05 47.75 23.04
C ALA A 34 25.63 46.33 22.93
N ALA A 35 26.18 45.77 24.02
CA ALA A 35 26.66 44.38 24.05
C ALA A 35 25.53 43.38 23.81
N ALA A 36 24.37 43.57 24.45
CA ALA A 36 23.19 42.75 24.21
C ALA A 36 22.68 42.88 22.76
N GLY A 37 22.66 44.09 22.21
CA GLY A 37 22.32 44.35 20.81
C GLY A 37 23.28 43.66 19.84
N ALA A 38 24.59 43.71 20.10
CA ALA A 38 25.61 43.03 19.31
C ALA A 38 25.44 41.50 19.34
N ALA A 39 25.11 40.93 20.50
CA ALA A 39 24.80 39.51 20.64
C ALA A 39 23.59 39.09 19.80
N VAL A 40 22.52 39.88 19.81
CA VAL A 40 21.33 39.64 18.96
C VAL A 40 21.66 39.80 17.48
N GLY A 41 22.44 40.81 17.10
CA GLY A 41 22.90 41.03 15.72
C GLY A 41 23.75 39.88 15.20
N TYR A 42 24.67 39.36 16.03
CA TYR A 42 25.46 38.17 15.71
C TYR A 42 24.56 36.95 15.50
N ALA A 43 23.61 36.71 16.41
CA ALA A 43 22.65 35.61 16.26
C ALA A 43 21.79 35.74 15.00
N ALA A 44 21.38 36.95 14.61
CA ALA A 44 20.64 37.22 13.38
C ALA A 44 21.49 36.97 12.12
N LEU A 45 22.76 37.37 12.11
CA LEU A 45 23.69 37.11 11.01
C LEU A 45 23.93 35.59 10.84
N VAL A 46 24.16 34.90 11.96
CA VAL A 46 24.26 33.44 12.00
C VAL A 46 22.98 32.84 11.42
N ALA A 47 21.79 33.28 11.87
CA ALA A 47 20.50 32.81 11.39
C ALA A 47 20.25 33.04 9.89
N ALA A 48 20.71 34.17 9.35
CA ALA A 48 20.55 34.52 7.94
C ALA A 48 21.37 33.60 7.01
N TRP A 49 22.46 33.04 7.52
CA TRP A 49 23.37 32.24 6.74
C TRP A 49 22.85 30.81 6.54
N ARG A 50 22.59 30.45 5.27
CA ARG A 50 21.96 29.18 4.88
C ARG A 50 22.99 28.16 4.39
N PRO A 51 23.10 26.97 5.02
CA PRO A 51 23.90 25.90 4.48
C PRO A 51 23.21 25.32 3.24
N ARG A 52 23.98 25.15 2.16
CA ARG A 52 23.55 24.42 0.96
C ARG A 52 23.87 22.94 1.18
N LEU A 53 22.84 22.15 1.39
CA LEU A 53 22.95 20.70 1.62
C LEU A 53 22.19 19.99 0.50
N THR A 54 22.85 19.01 -0.11
CA THR A 54 22.23 18.05 -1.01
C THR A 54 22.01 16.77 -0.23
N VAL A 55 20.78 16.26 -0.24
CA VAL A 55 20.40 15.06 0.50
C VAL A 55 19.84 14.05 -0.48
N THR A 56 20.48 12.89 -0.55
CA THR A 56 19.99 11.74 -1.30
C THR A 56 19.65 10.62 -0.34
N ARG A 57 18.58 9.89 -0.65
CA ARG A 57 18.06 8.78 0.16
C ARG A 57 17.85 7.58 -0.72
N ARG A 58 18.19 6.41 -0.18
CA ARG A 58 17.95 5.13 -0.84
C ARG A 58 17.47 4.13 0.20
N ALA A 59 16.26 3.62 0.00
CA ALA A 59 15.78 2.46 0.73
C ALA A 59 16.36 1.18 0.12
N ASP A 60 16.72 0.23 0.98
CA ASP A 60 17.25 -1.07 0.60
C ASP A 60 16.78 -2.13 1.61
N PRO A 61 15.81 -2.98 1.24
CA PRO A 61 14.91 -2.86 0.07
C PRO A 61 13.92 -1.69 0.21
N ASP A 62 13.32 -1.25 -0.89
CA ASP A 62 12.20 -0.27 -0.90
C ASP A 62 10.81 -0.92 -0.74
N ARG A 63 10.72 -2.24 -0.93
CA ARG A 63 9.54 -3.07 -0.72
C ARG A 63 9.88 -4.29 0.12
N VAL A 64 9.17 -4.48 1.23
CA VAL A 64 9.42 -5.56 2.19
C VAL A 64 8.12 -6.09 2.77
N ALA A 65 8.09 -7.36 3.18
CA ALA A 65 6.95 -7.87 3.92
C ALA A 65 6.96 -7.38 5.37
N ARG A 66 5.78 -7.37 6.00
CA ARG A 66 5.63 -7.02 7.42
C ARG A 66 6.57 -7.87 8.31
N GLY A 67 7.44 -7.17 9.03
CA GLY A 67 8.41 -7.74 9.96
C GLY A 67 9.78 -8.05 9.35
N GLU A 68 9.95 -7.89 8.05
CA GLU A 68 11.27 -8.02 7.40
C GLU A 68 12.10 -6.75 7.59
N PRO A 69 13.43 -6.87 7.68
CA PRO A 69 14.30 -5.71 7.85
C PRO A 69 14.34 -4.85 6.57
N ALA A 70 14.08 -3.56 6.72
CA ALA A 70 14.35 -2.55 5.70
C ALA A 70 15.22 -1.45 6.29
N SER A 71 16.15 -0.94 5.49
CA SER A 71 17.10 0.07 5.93
C SER A 71 17.09 1.26 4.98
N MET A 72 17.26 2.45 5.57
CA MET A 72 17.39 3.69 4.83
C MET A 72 18.84 4.14 4.87
N THR A 73 19.41 4.38 3.69
CA THR A 73 20.72 4.98 3.53
C THR A 73 20.55 6.45 3.15
N LEU A 74 20.95 7.33 4.06
CA LEU A 74 20.91 8.78 3.89
C LEU A 74 22.31 9.30 3.60
N THR A 75 22.50 9.90 2.44
CA THR A 75 23.75 10.58 2.07
C THR A 75 23.53 12.09 2.11
N VAL A 76 24.27 12.78 2.98
CA VAL A 76 24.22 14.23 3.13
C VAL A 76 25.53 14.83 2.64
N ARG A 77 25.44 15.69 1.63
CA ARG A 77 26.57 16.42 1.06
C ARG A 77 26.47 17.90 1.36
N ASN A 78 27.52 18.48 1.94
CA ASN A 78 27.63 19.94 2.07
C ASN A 78 28.19 20.53 0.76
N THR A 79 27.32 21.15 -0.03
CA THR A 79 27.68 21.84 -1.29
C THR A 79 28.02 23.32 -1.05
N GLY A 80 27.96 23.79 0.21
CA GLY A 80 28.42 25.10 0.61
C GLY A 80 29.95 25.20 0.69
N ARG A 81 30.47 26.43 0.64
CA ARG A 81 31.91 26.72 0.73
C ARG A 81 32.47 26.67 2.16
N LEU A 82 31.60 26.52 3.15
CA LEU A 82 31.90 26.76 4.56
C LEU A 82 31.46 25.56 5.40
N ARG A 83 32.14 25.38 6.54
CA ARG A 83 31.87 24.26 7.45
C ARG A 83 30.51 24.47 8.13
N SER A 84 29.70 23.42 8.14
CA SER A 84 28.47 23.40 8.92
C SER A 84 28.76 22.75 10.27
N ALA A 85 28.71 23.55 11.34
CA ALA A 85 28.90 23.11 12.73
C ALA A 85 27.61 23.29 13.52
N ASN A 86 27.44 22.49 14.59
CA ASN A 86 26.27 22.51 15.49
C ASN A 86 24.94 22.27 14.77
N LEU A 87 24.94 21.34 13.81
CA LEU A 87 23.72 20.86 13.17
C LEU A 87 23.18 19.67 13.96
N LEU A 88 21.91 19.76 14.35
CA LEU A 88 21.12 18.62 14.78
C LEU A 88 20.27 18.22 13.59
N ALA A 89 20.50 17.04 13.01
CA ALA A 89 19.62 16.52 11.98
C ALA A 89 18.76 15.39 12.53
N GLU A 90 17.52 15.40 12.09
CA GLU A 90 16.52 14.42 12.44
C GLU A 90 15.82 14.04 11.14
N ASP A 91 15.80 12.75 10.82
CA ASP A 91 14.98 12.27 9.72
C ASP A 91 13.63 11.78 10.24
N ARG A 92 12.60 11.89 9.41
CA ARG A 92 11.25 11.41 9.74
C ARG A 92 11.02 10.07 9.06
N CYS A 93 10.46 9.13 9.78
CA CYS A 93 10.20 7.77 9.31
C CYS A 93 8.81 7.36 9.79
N GLY A 94 7.79 7.68 8.98
CA GLY A 94 6.40 7.69 9.44
C GLY A 94 6.23 8.62 10.65
N GLU A 95 5.67 8.08 11.73
CA GLU A 95 5.47 8.80 13.00
C GLU A 95 6.74 8.91 13.86
N ARG A 96 7.80 8.17 13.53
CA ARG A 96 9.05 8.16 14.32
C ARG A 96 10.02 9.20 13.79
N THR A 97 10.70 9.90 14.70
CA THR A 97 11.84 10.75 14.37
C THR A 97 13.13 10.03 14.72
N VAL A 98 14.05 9.93 13.76
CA VAL A 98 15.34 9.25 13.90
C VAL A 98 16.45 10.30 13.95
N PRO A 99 17.23 10.39 15.03
CA PRO A 99 18.35 11.32 15.09
C PRO A 99 19.44 10.89 14.11
N VAL A 100 19.87 11.80 13.25
CA VAL A 100 20.94 11.58 12.28
C VAL A 100 22.16 12.37 12.78
N PRO A 101 23.24 11.70 13.23
CA PRO A 101 24.41 12.36 13.80
C PRO A 101 25.25 13.04 12.70
N VAL A 102 24.80 14.19 12.20
CA VAL A 102 25.55 15.04 11.25
C VAL A 102 26.48 16.00 12.00
N LEU A 103 27.33 15.47 12.86
CA LEU A 103 28.08 16.28 13.82
C LEU A 103 28.92 17.38 13.16
N ARG A 104 29.55 17.13 12.00
CA ARG A 104 30.34 18.13 11.24
C ARG A 104 30.44 17.78 9.75
N LEU A 105 29.78 18.53 8.89
CA LEU A 105 29.92 18.35 7.43
C LEU A 105 30.99 19.29 6.86
N ARG A 106 32.11 18.71 6.41
CA ARG A 106 33.15 19.45 5.68
C ARG A 106 32.64 19.82 4.27
N PRO A 107 33.03 20.97 3.71
CA PRO A 107 32.71 21.34 2.33
C PRO A 107 33.10 20.23 1.35
N GLY A 108 32.18 19.87 0.45
CA GLY A 108 32.42 18.89 -0.62
C GLY A 108 32.56 17.43 -0.18
N ARG A 109 32.34 17.11 1.10
CA ARG A 109 32.37 15.73 1.60
C ARG A 109 30.95 15.21 1.82
N ASP A 110 30.81 13.92 1.54
CA ASP A 110 29.59 13.17 1.77
C ASP A 110 29.66 12.53 3.15
N THR A 111 28.53 12.46 3.82
CA THR A 111 28.36 11.71 5.07
C THR A 111 27.17 10.81 4.90
N GLU A 112 27.42 9.52 5.06
CA GLU A 112 26.44 8.47 4.93
C GLU A 112 26.00 8.01 6.32
N VAL A 113 24.69 7.88 6.51
CA VAL A 113 24.09 7.35 7.72
C VAL A 113 23.06 6.32 7.32
N ARG A 114 23.15 5.12 7.91
CA ARG A 114 22.18 4.05 7.73
C ARG A 114 21.37 3.87 9.01
N TYR A 115 20.05 3.71 8.87
CA TYR A 115 19.16 3.41 10.00
C TYR A 115 18.00 2.51 9.56
N ASP A 116 17.41 1.80 10.51
CA ASP A 116 16.33 0.86 10.25
C ASP A 116 14.97 1.56 10.11
N VAL A 117 14.18 1.08 9.16
CA VAL A 117 12.81 1.52 8.92
C VAL A 117 11.87 0.59 9.72
N PRO A 118 10.89 1.13 10.46
CA PRO A 118 9.98 0.31 11.25
C PRO A 118 8.95 -0.39 10.34
N THR A 119 9.11 -1.70 10.14
CA THR A 119 8.29 -2.53 9.23
C THR A 119 7.26 -3.40 9.96
N HIS A 120 6.97 -3.08 11.23
CA HIS A 120 6.08 -3.85 12.12
C HIS A 120 4.60 -3.85 11.69
N ARG A 121 4.17 -2.91 10.85
CA ARG A 121 2.81 -2.76 10.34
C ARG A 121 2.84 -2.58 8.84
N ARG A 122 1.84 -3.16 8.16
CA ARG A 122 1.59 -2.93 6.74
C ARG A 122 1.30 -1.45 6.51
N GLY A 123 1.80 -0.89 5.43
CA GLY A 123 1.62 0.52 5.13
C GLY A 123 2.65 1.05 4.16
N VAL A 124 2.40 2.26 3.67
CA VAL A 124 3.44 3.07 3.03
C VAL A 124 4.09 3.92 4.10
N VAL A 125 5.36 3.66 4.40
CA VAL A 125 6.14 4.42 5.40
C VAL A 125 6.89 5.55 4.67
N PRO A 126 6.45 6.81 4.77
CA PRO A 126 7.19 7.93 4.20
C PRO A 126 8.46 8.19 5.02
N VAL A 127 9.62 8.16 4.36
CA VAL A 127 10.91 8.45 4.99
C VAL A 127 11.47 9.74 4.42
N GLY A 128 11.69 10.75 5.27
CA GLY A 128 11.99 12.11 4.88
C GLY A 128 10.87 13.11 5.22
N PRO A 129 11.12 14.41 4.99
CA PRO A 129 12.41 14.99 4.67
C PRO A 129 13.32 15.13 5.91
N LEU A 130 14.62 15.32 5.65
CA LEU A 130 15.65 15.48 6.68
C LEU A 130 15.48 16.88 7.27
N ARG A 131 15.12 16.94 8.53
CA ARG A 131 14.96 18.20 9.24
C ARG A 131 16.27 18.55 9.91
N VAL A 132 16.92 19.59 9.40
CA VAL A 132 18.16 20.11 9.98
C VAL A 132 17.81 21.31 10.85
N THR A 133 18.09 21.19 12.13
CA THR A 133 17.96 22.24 13.14
C THR A 133 19.33 22.81 13.47
N ARG A 134 19.45 24.13 13.38
CA ARG A 134 20.65 24.88 13.76
C ARG A 134 20.31 25.84 14.89
N ARG A 135 21.17 25.85 15.91
CA ARG A 135 21.13 26.80 17.02
C ARG A 135 22.36 27.69 16.97
N ASP A 136 22.19 28.98 17.26
CA ASP A 136 23.34 29.86 17.44
C ASP A 136 24.07 29.53 18.76
N PRO A 137 25.36 29.89 18.91
CA PRO A 137 26.12 29.59 20.13
C PRO A 137 25.56 30.23 21.41
N LEU A 138 24.81 31.33 21.30
CA LEU A 138 24.19 32.03 22.43
C LEU A 138 22.78 31.50 22.74
N GLY A 139 22.23 30.61 21.90
CA GLY A 139 20.90 30.01 22.07
C GLY A 139 19.73 30.99 21.89
N LEU A 140 19.95 32.12 21.23
CA LEU A 140 18.95 33.18 20.98
C LEU A 140 18.02 32.85 19.80
N VAL A 141 18.46 32.00 18.86
CA VAL A 141 17.75 31.64 17.64
C VAL A 141 17.93 30.16 17.33
N ALA A 142 16.82 29.48 17.02
CA ALA A 142 16.82 28.10 16.54
C ALA A 142 16.04 28.00 15.23
N LEU A 143 16.70 27.63 14.13
CA LEU A 143 16.06 27.45 12.83
C LEU A 143 16.06 25.99 12.43
N ALA A 144 14.88 25.48 12.09
CA ALA A 144 14.70 24.15 11.51
C ALA A 144 14.25 24.28 10.06
N ARG A 145 14.92 23.55 9.16
CA ARG A 145 14.60 23.53 7.73
C ARG A 145 14.59 22.10 7.20
N PRO A 146 13.63 21.73 6.34
CA PRO A 146 13.65 20.45 5.63
C PRO A 146 14.65 20.49 4.47
N TYR A 147 15.33 19.37 4.23
CA TYR A 147 16.23 19.15 3.11
C TYR A 147 15.94 17.81 2.44
N GLY A 148 15.98 17.80 1.10
CA GLY A 148 15.69 16.62 0.27
C GLY A 148 14.21 16.29 0.16
N THR A 149 13.89 15.26 -0.62
CA THR A 149 12.54 14.72 -0.82
C THR A 149 12.22 13.61 0.17
N THR A 150 10.97 13.15 0.18
CA THR A 150 10.55 11.93 0.88
C THR A 150 10.65 10.74 -0.06
N VAL A 151 11.07 9.59 0.46
CA VAL A 151 11.07 8.30 -0.25
C VAL A 151 10.10 7.35 0.46
N PRO A 152 9.14 6.74 -0.26
CA PRO A 152 8.24 5.75 0.33
C PRO A 152 8.96 4.40 0.52
N VAL A 153 8.75 3.76 1.66
CA VAL A 153 9.06 2.33 1.87
C VAL A 153 7.76 1.58 1.99
N TRP A 154 7.57 0.57 1.15
CA TRP A 154 6.33 -0.18 1.06
C TRP A 154 6.43 -1.42 1.93
N VAL A 155 5.61 -1.46 2.98
CA VAL A 155 5.49 -2.62 3.86
C VAL A 155 4.27 -3.39 3.42
N HIS A 156 4.49 -4.48 2.68
CA HIS A 156 3.45 -5.38 2.20
C HIS A 156 2.88 -6.24 3.34
N PRO A 157 1.64 -6.74 3.21
CA PRO A 157 1.13 -7.77 4.12
C PRO A 157 2.10 -8.96 4.17
N ARG A 158 2.09 -9.69 5.29
CA ARG A 158 2.79 -10.97 5.35
C ARG A 158 2.11 -11.95 4.39
N ILE A 159 2.91 -12.67 3.62
CA ILE A 159 2.43 -13.65 2.64
C ILE A 159 2.58 -15.04 3.26
N HIS A 160 1.48 -15.77 3.33
CA HIS A 160 1.46 -17.18 3.72
C HIS A 160 1.36 -18.02 2.44
N PRO A 161 2.23 -19.04 2.25
CA PRO A 161 2.20 -19.84 1.04
C PRO A 161 0.89 -20.64 0.96
N LEU A 162 0.17 -20.51 -0.17
CA LEU A 162 -0.98 -21.34 -0.49
C LEU A 162 -0.57 -22.39 -1.53
N THR A 163 -0.99 -23.62 -1.31
CA THR A 163 -0.73 -24.74 -2.23
C THR A 163 -1.86 -24.89 -3.22
N ALA A 164 -3.10 -24.67 -2.78
CA ALA A 164 -4.28 -24.77 -3.60
C ALA A 164 -4.61 -23.45 -4.30
N VAL A 165 -4.92 -23.53 -5.59
CA VAL A 165 -5.43 -22.41 -6.37
C VAL A 165 -6.73 -22.86 -7.04
N PRO A 166 -7.83 -22.09 -6.94
CA PRO A 166 -9.11 -22.46 -7.52
C PRO A 166 -8.96 -22.78 -9.00
N ARG A 167 -9.42 -23.96 -9.42
CA ARG A 167 -9.44 -24.34 -10.82
C ARG A 167 -10.70 -23.76 -11.46
N GLY A 168 -10.57 -23.37 -12.73
CA GLY A 168 -11.72 -22.94 -13.51
C GLY A 168 -12.73 -24.07 -13.61
N SER A 169 -14.01 -23.73 -13.44
CA SER A 169 -15.08 -24.67 -13.71
C SER A 169 -15.63 -24.40 -15.11
N GLY A 170 -15.37 -25.32 -16.04
CA GLY A 170 -16.05 -25.34 -17.33
C GLY A 170 -17.40 -26.04 -17.17
N ARG A 171 -18.46 -25.48 -17.75
CA ARG A 171 -19.74 -26.20 -17.84
C ARG A 171 -19.63 -27.24 -18.96
N SER A 172 -19.63 -28.52 -18.61
CA SER A 172 -19.77 -29.60 -19.58
C SER A 172 -21.23 -29.68 -20.06
N LEU A 173 -21.45 -30.12 -21.31
CA LEU A 173 -22.78 -30.24 -21.95
C LEU A 173 -23.77 -31.11 -21.17
N ASP A 174 -23.29 -31.98 -20.27
CA ASP A 174 -24.14 -32.82 -19.41
C ASP A 174 -24.70 -32.07 -18.17
N GLY A 175 -24.51 -30.75 -18.08
CA GLY A 175 -24.92 -29.95 -16.91
C GLY A 175 -24.06 -30.20 -15.67
N ARG A 176 -22.98 -30.97 -15.83
CA ARG A 176 -22.02 -31.29 -14.79
C ARG A 176 -20.91 -30.23 -14.79
N VAL A 177 -20.67 -29.66 -13.62
CA VAL A 177 -19.55 -28.76 -13.37
C VAL A 177 -18.33 -29.64 -13.16
N ASP A 178 -17.55 -29.85 -14.23
CA ASP A 178 -16.30 -30.60 -14.16
C ASP A 178 -15.11 -29.63 -14.13
N GLY A 179 -14.10 -29.95 -13.33
CA GLY A 179 -12.87 -29.15 -13.28
C GLY A 179 -12.13 -29.30 -14.60
N VAL A 180 -11.96 -28.20 -15.34
CA VAL A 180 -11.25 -28.22 -16.62
C VAL A 180 -9.76 -28.00 -16.34
N PRO A 181 -8.86 -28.91 -16.77
CA PRO A 181 -7.43 -28.69 -16.66
C PRO A 181 -6.99 -27.43 -17.43
N HIS A 182 -6.09 -26.65 -16.84
CA HIS A 182 -5.54 -25.43 -17.43
C HIS A 182 -5.01 -25.69 -18.86
N GLY A 183 -5.36 -24.81 -19.80
CA GLY A 183 -4.89 -24.88 -21.19
C GLY A 183 -5.45 -26.05 -22.01
N SER A 184 -6.50 -26.73 -21.55
CA SER A 184 -7.18 -27.73 -22.39
C SER A 184 -8.15 -27.08 -23.36
N ILE A 185 -8.05 -27.44 -24.62
CA ILE A 185 -8.98 -27.08 -25.68
C ILE A 185 -10.33 -27.77 -25.39
N THR A 186 -11.34 -27.01 -24.97
CA THR A 186 -12.67 -27.56 -24.65
C THR A 186 -13.57 -27.47 -25.87
N PHE A 187 -14.28 -28.56 -26.17
CA PHE A 187 -15.28 -28.61 -27.24
C PHE A 187 -16.44 -27.68 -26.90
N ASP A 188 -16.77 -26.76 -27.80
CA ASP A 188 -17.84 -25.77 -27.62
C ASP A 188 -19.07 -26.13 -28.44
N SER A 189 -18.91 -26.29 -29.76
CA SER A 189 -20.02 -26.54 -30.67
C SER A 189 -19.62 -27.37 -31.91
N LEU A 190 -20.61 -27.87 -32.64
CA LEU A 190 -20.40 -28.44 -33.97
C LEU A 190 -20.86 -27.41 -35.00
N ARG A 191 -19.96 -26.99 -35.89
CA ARG A 191 -20.27 -26.13 -37.02
C ARG A 191 -20.04 -26.83 -38.35
N GLU A 192 -20.64 -26.30 -39.40
CA GLU A 192 -20.38 -26.76 -40.76
C GLU A 192 -18.91 -26.55 -41.13
N TYR A 193 -18.33 -27.52 -41.84
CA TYR A 193 -16.97 -27.48 -42.36
C TYR A 193 -16.83 -26.35 -43.38
N VAL A 194 -15.81 -25.52 -43.20
CA VAL A 194 -15.42 -24.50 -44.19
C VAL A 194 -14.08 -24.92 -44.80
N VAL A 195 -13.93 -24.69 -46.10
CA VAL A 195 -12.69 -24.97 -46.83
C VAL A 195 -11.53 -24.21 -46.18
N GLY A 196 -10.56 -24.96 -45.64
CA GLY A 196 -9.48 -24.43 -44.82
C GLY A 196 -9.42 -25.04 -43.41
N ASP A 197 -10.51 -25.65 -42.95
CA ASP A 197 -10.55 -26.36 -41.67
C ASP A 197 -9.76 -27.67 -41.72
N GLU A 198 -9.09 -27.99 -40.61
CA GLU A 198 -8.35 -29.25 -40.45
C GLU A 198 -9.30 -30.46 -40.42
N LEU A 199 -9.14 -31.37 -41.38
CA LEU A 199 -9.96 -32.60 -41.48
C LEU A 199 -9.91 -33.50 -40.23
N ARG A 200 -8.86 -33.37 -39.40
CA ARG A 200 -8.74 -34.10 -38.12
C ARG A 200 -9.76 -33.67 -37.09
N ARG A 201 -10.33 -32.47 -37.22
CA ARG A 201 -11.35 -31.92 -36.31
C ARG A 201 -12.78 -32.29 -36.73
N VAL A 202 -12.95 -33.01 -37.84
CA VAL A 202 -14.25 -33.47 -38.33
C VAL A 202 -14.86 -34.49 -37.37
N HIS A 203 -16.10 -34.25 -36.98
CA HIS A 203 -16.88 -35.18 -36.19
C HIS A 203 -17.63 -36.16 -37.11
N TRP A 204 -16.94 -37.23 -37.51
CA TRP A 204 -17.44 -38.21 -38.48
C TRP A 204 -18.82 -38.79 -38.14
N ARG A 205 -19.09 -39.02 -36.85
CA ARG A 205 -20.38 -39.59 -36.40
C ARG A 205 -21.57 -38.66 -36.65
N THR A 206 -21.41 -37.36 -36.43
CA THR A 206 -22.48 -36.37 -36.70
C THR A 206 -22.55 -36.08 -38.18
N SER A 207 -21.40 -35.98 -38.86
CA SER A 207 -21.34 -35.74 -40.30
C SER A 207 -22.07 -36.84 -41.08
N ALA A 208 -21.92 -38.10 -40.68
CA ALA A 208 -22.64 -39.23 -41.29
C ALA A 208 -24.16 -39.22 -41.04
N ARG A 209 -24.65 -38.54 -40.00
CA ARG A 209 -26.09 -38.44 -39.71
C ARG A 209 -26.76 -37.27 -40.42
N VAL A 210 -26.06 -36.15 -40.52
CA VAL A 210 -26.58 -34.90 -41.09
C VAL A 210 -26.37 -34.85 -42.61
N GLY A 211 -25.38 -35.60 -43.14
CA GLY A 211 -25.05 -35.63 -44.57
C GLY A 211 -24.08 -34.52 -45.00
N GLU A 212 -23.68 -33.66 -44.06
CA GLU A 212 -22.74 -32.55 -44.27
C GLU A 212 -21.55 -32.70 -43.32
N LEU A 213 -20.35 -32.24 -43.72
CA LEU A 213 -19.16 -32.31 -42.88
C LEU A 213 -19.29 -31.34 -41.70
N MET A 214 -19.26 -31.87 -40.48
CA MET A 214 -19.34 -31.08 -39.25
C MET A 214 -17.99 -31.10 -38.54
N VAL A 215 -17.49 -29.93 -38.16
CA VAL A 215 -16.20 -29.74 -37.47
C VAL A 215 -16.46 -29.41 -36.01
N ARG A 216 -15.66 -29.99 -35.11
CA ARG A 216 -15.60 -29.58 -33.71
C ARG A 216 -15.00 -28.18 -33.62
N GLU A 217 -15.82 -27.21 -33.27
CA GLU A 217 -15.38 -25.91 -32.84
C GLU A 217 -14.91 -26.04 -31.38
N ASN A 218 -13.65 -25.69 -31.17
CA ASN A 218 -13.09 -25.67 -29.85
C ASN A 218 -12.85 -24.22 -29.46
N VAL A 219 -13.29 -23.84 -28.26
CA VAL A 219 -12.99 -22.53 -27.69
C VAL A 219 -11.71 -22.67 -26.86
N ASP A 220 -10.81 -21.71 -27.05
CA ASP A 220 -9.65 -21.57 -26.19
C ASP A 220 -10.16 -21.31 -24.77
N THR A 221 -9.92 -22.24 -23.85
CA THR A 221 -10.44 -22.12 -22.49
C THR A 221 -9.65 -21.02 -21.81
N SER A 222 -10.26 -19.84 -21.69
CA SER A 222 -9.69 -18.72 -20.94
C SER A 222 -9.29 -19.20 -19.54
N LEU A 223 -8.07 -18.84 -19.12
CA LEU A 223 -7.62 -19.13 -17.75
C LEU A 223 -8.64 -18.57 -16.75
N PRO A 224 -8.97 -19.33 -15.69
CA PRO A 224 -9.92 -18.87 -14.70
C PRO A 224 -9.46 -17.56 -14.10
N ARG A 225 -10.30 -16.53 -14.20
CA ARG A 225 -9.99 -15.22 -13.63
C ARG A 225 -10.48 -15.14 -12.20
N LEU A 226 -9.54 -14.86 -11.29
CA LEU A 226 -9.80 -14.70 -9.87
C LEU A 226 -10.10 -13.23 -9.57
N VAL A 227 -11.16 -12.97 -8.81
CA VAL A 227 -11.51 -11.64 -8.31
C VAL A 227 -11.44 -11.67 -6.79
N VAL A 228 -10.46 -10.98 -6.21
CA VAL A 228 -10.34 -10.80 -4.77
C VAL A 228 -10.99 -9.48 -4.40
N LEU A 229 -12.12 -9.53 -3.70
CA LEU A 229 -12.81 -8.38 -3.14
C LEU A 229 -12.49 -8.30 -1.63
N LEU A 230 -11.72 -7.28 -1.25
CA LEU A 230 -11.37 -7.01 0.14
C LEU A 230 -12.32 -5.96 0.73
N ASP A 231 -13.02 -6.31 1.81
CA ASP A 231 -13.86 -5.38 2.55
C ASP A 231 -12.97 -4.46 3.40
N ASN A 232 -12.76 -3.23 2.92
CA ASN A 232 -12.02 -2.21 3.65
C ASN A 232 -12.95 -1.25 4.41
N ARG A 233 -14.22 -1.59 4.67
CA ARG A 233 -15.09 -0.71 5.47
C ARG A 233 -14.81 -0.86 6.96
N ALA A 234 -14.85 0.24 7.69
CA ALA A 234 -14.70 0.26 9.13
C ALA A 234 -15.82 -0.53 9.84
N ALA A 235 -17.04 -0.54 9.30
CA ALA A 235 -18.15 -1.34 9.84
C ALA A 235 -17.92 -2.85 9.76
N ALA A 236 -17.24 -3.34 8.71
CA ALA A 236 -16.91 -4.76 8.59
C ALA A 236 -15.88 -5.23 9.64
N HIS A 237 -15.09 -4.30 10.17
CA HIS A 237 -13.99 -4.54 11.10
C HIS A 237 -14.17 -3.77 12.43
N PRO A 238 -15.19 -4.11 13.26
CA PRO A 238 -15.57 -3.29 14.40
C PRO A 238 -14.55 -3.33 15.56
N GLN A 239 -13.91 -4.46 15.83
CA GLN A 239 -12.91 -4.58 16.91
C GLN A 239 -11.59 -3.89 16.53
N ARG A 240 -11.29 -2.79 17.21
CA ARG A 240 -10.09 -1.97 16.97
C ARG A 240 -9.33 -1.67 18.25
N VAL A 241 -8.02 -1.89 18.24
CA VAL A 241 -7.13 -1.56 19.35
C VAL A 241 -6.09 -0.56 18.85
N GLY A 242 -6.06 0.63 19.46
CA GLY A 242 -5.17 1.72 19.03
C GLY A 242 -5.38 2.14 17.56
N GLY A 243 -6.63 2.11 17.10
CA GLY A 243 -7.00 2.47 15.72
C GLY A 243 -6.79 1.38 14.67
N VAL A 244 -6.25 0.22 15.06
CA VAL A 244 -5.98 -0.91 14.14
C VAL A 244 -6.99 -2.02 14.33
N ALA A 245 -7.51 -2.54 13.21
CA ALA A 245 -8.33 -3.74 13.19
C ALA A 245 -7.48 -4.94 12.74
N GLU A 246 -7.14 -5.84 13.66
CA GLU A 246 -6.36 -7.04 13.32
C GLU A 246 -7.08 -7.94 12.31
N SER A 247 -8.42 -7.97 12.30
CA SER A 247 -9.19 -8.69 11.28
C SER A 247 -8.98 -8.12 9.87
N PHE A 248 -8.77 -6.81 9.73
CA PHE A 248 -8.45 -6.19 8.44
C PHE A 248 -7.01 -6.49 8.02
N GLU A 249 -6.08 -6.48 8.97
CA GLU A 249 -4.69 -6.88 8.72
C GLU A 249 -4.62 -8.34 8.23
N SER A 250 -5.30 -9.26 8.91
CA SER A 250 -5.40 -10.67 8.50
C SER A 250 -6.05 -10.85 7.13
N ALA A 251 -7.11 -10.08 6.83
CA ALA A 251 -7.74 -10.11 5.51
C ALA A 251 -6.79 -9.62 4.40
N CYS A 252 -5.95 -8.61 4.67
CA CYS A 252 -4.91 -8.17 3.75
C CYS A 252 -3.80 -9.22 3.56
N GLU A 253 -3.39 -9.92 4.62
CA GLU A 253 -2.44 -11.05 4.54
C GLU A 253 -3.01 -12.18 3.68
N ALA A 254 -4.28 -12.53 3.86
CA ALA A 254 -4.97 -13.51 3.02
C ALA A 254 -5.07 -13.07 1.55
N ALA A 255 -5.43 -11.81 1.29
CA ALA A 255 -5.49 -11.25 -0.05
C ALA A 255 -4.13 -11.32 -0.76
N ALA A 256 -3.05 -10.93 -0.07
CA ALA A 256 -1.69 -10.99 -0.60
C ALA A 256 -1.27 -12.44 -0.89
N SER A 257 -1.63 -13.37 0.00
CA SER A 257 -1.36 -14.80 -0.16
C SER A 257 -2.05 -15.37 -1.40
N ILE A 258 -3.33 -15.06 -1.61
CA ILE A 258 -4.10 -15.45 -2.80
C ILE A 258 -3.53 -14.85 -4.08
N VAL A 259 -3.27 -13.54 -4.09
CA VAL A 259 -2.69 -12.84 -5.25
C VAL A 259 -1.33 -13.42 -5.62
N THR A 260 -0.49 -13.71 -4.64
CA THR A 260 0.84 -14.29 -4.86
C THR A 260 0.73 -15.72 -5.37
N ALA A 261 -0.18 -16.52 -4.83
CA ALA A 261 -0.43 -17.88 -5.29
C ALA A 261 -0.96 -17.91 -6.73
N ALA A 262 -1.91 -17.02 -7.06
CA ALA A 262 -2.43 -16.85 -8.41
C ALA A 262 -1.34 -16.45 -9.40
N HIS A 263 -0.49 -15.49 -9.03
CA HIS A 263 0.63 -15.05 -9.87
C HIS A 263 1.66 -16.16 -10.10
N ARG A 264 1.98 -16.96 -9.07
CA ARG A 264 2.86 -18.14 -9.21
C ARG A 264 2.27 -19.22 -10.11
N ALA A 265 0.94 -19.33 -10.15
CA ALA A 265 0.21 -20.26 -10.99
C ALA A 265 -0.14 -19.70 -12.39
N ASP A 266 0.34 -18.50 -12.72
CA ASP A 266 0.06 -17.78 -13.97
C ASP A 266 -1.45 -17.56 -14.23
N LEU A 267 -2.23 -17.38 -13.15
CA LEU A 267 -3.66 -17.09 -13.24
C LEU A 267 -3.92 -15.58 -13.18
N PRO A 268 -4.81 -15.05 -14.04
CA PRO A 268 -5.21 -13.65 -13.97
C PRO A 268 -5.96 -13.39 -12.66
N VAL A 269 -5.47 -12.44 -11.87
CA VAL A 269 -6.07 -12.02 -10.60
C VAL A 269 -6.37 -10.53 -10.60
N LEU A 270 -7.57 -10.17 -10.17
CA LEU A 270 -8.01 -8.79 -9.97
C LEU A 270 -8.25 -8.55 -8.48
N LEU A 271 -7.54 -7.59 -7.90
CA LEU A 271 -7.79 -7.12 -6.54
C LEU A 271 -8.67 -5.87 -6.57
N LEU A 272 -9.76 -5.90 -5.81
CA LEU A 272 -10.70 -4.80 -5.62
C LEU A 272 -10.90 -4.53 -4.14
N LEU A 273 -11.04 -3.24 -3.80
CA LEU A 273 -11.50 -2.80 -2.49
C LEU A 273 -12.99 -2.51 -2.57
N VAL A 274 -13.74 -2.85 -1.52
CA VAL A 274 -15.18 -2.57 -1.43
C VAL A 274 -15.47 -1.07 -1.51
N ALA A 275 -14.81 -0.29 -0.66
CA ALA A 275 -14.82 1.16 -0.70
C ALA A 275 -13.59 1.62 -1.50
N ALA A 276 -13.78 1.77 -2.81
CA ALA A 276 -12.74 2.24 -3.73
C ALA A 276 -12.19 3.61 -3.28
N GLN A 277 -10.87 3.79 -3.33
CA GLN A 277 -10.31 5.12 -3.14
C GLN A 277 -10.52 5.97 -4.41
N PRO A 278 -10.63 7.30 -4.30
CA PRO A 278 -10.84 8.18 -5.45
C PRO A 278 -9.79 8.03 -6.57
N ASP A 279 -8.58 7.55 -6.24
CA ASP A 279 -7.46 7.36 -7.17
C ASP A 279 -7.30 5.91 -7.69
N ASP A 280 -8.14 4.95 -7.29
CA ASP A 280 -8.05 3.53 -7.71
C ASP A 280 -8.48 3.28 -9.17
N GLY A 281 -8.87 4.34 -9.90
CA GLY A 281 -9.52 4.27 -11.21
C GLY A 281 -8.62 4.04 -12.43
N THR A 282 -7.33 3.76 -12.28
CA THR A 282 -6.48 3.45 -13.45
C THR A 282 -6.25 1.95 -13.57
N GLU A 283 -6.87 1.38 -14.60
CA GLU A 283 -6.75 -0.01 -15.02
C GLU A 283 -5.27 -0.42 -15.11
N ALA A 284 -4.93 -1.59 -14.55
CA ALA A 284 -3.67 -2.25 -14.88
C ALA A 284 -3.73 -2.57 -16.38
N GLY A 285 -2.97 -1.80 -17.16
CA GLY A 285 -3.09 -1.75 -18.61
C GLY A 285 -2.88 -3.10 -19.30
N THR A 286 -3.77 -3.38 -20.23
CA THR A 286 -3.49 -4.12 -21.47
C THR A 286 -2.32 -3.44 -22.21
N PRO A 287 -1.41 -4.17 -22.88
CA PRO A 287 -0.27 -3.56 -23.54
C PRO A 287 -0.71 -2.82 -24.81
N GLY A 288 -0.58 -1.50 -24.82
CA GLY A 288 -0.74 -0.68 -26.03
C GLY A 288 -1.36 0.68 -25.76
N GLY A 289 -0.54 1.66 -25.37
CA GLY A 289 -0.95 3.06 -25.30
C GLY A 289 -0.01 3.91 -24.47
N ASP A 290 0.85 4.67 -25.14
CA ASP A 290 1.72 5.68 -24.52
C ASP A 290 0.87 6.82 -23.94
N ALA A 291 0.55 6.72 -22.65
CA ALA A 291 0.18 7.85 -21.82
C ALA A 291 0.97 7.75 -20.51
N ASP A 292 1.70 8.82 -20.21
CA ASP A 292 2.61 8.98 -19.07
C ASP A 292 1.82 9.03 -17.74
N VAL A 293 1.26 7.88 -17.35
CA VAL A 293 0.64 7.60 -16.06
C VAL A 293 1.75 7.13 -15.13
N GLY A 294 1.84 7.69 -13.92
CA GLY A 294 2.75 7.19 -12.88
C GLY A 294 2.65 5.66 -12.73
N PRO A 295 3.71 4.98 -12.25
CA PRO A 295 3.79 3.52 -12.32
C PRO A 295 2.53 2.89 -11.71
N ALA A 296 1.77 2.15 -12.52
CA ALA A 296 0.59 1.45 -12.06
C ALA A 296 0.97 0.58 -10.85
N LEU A 297 0.39 0.88 -9.69
CA LEU A 297 0.69 0.18 -8.44
C LEU A 297 0.33 -1.30 -8.60
N GLY A 298 1.30 -2.17 -8.31
CA GLY A 298 1.06 -3.61 -8.25
C GLY A 298 0.02 -3.94 -7.17
N PRO A 299 -0.59 -5.13 -7.20
CA PRO A 299 -1.64 -5.50 -6.26
C PRO A 299 -1.15 -5.52 -4.79
N LEU A 300 0.11 -5.91 -4.55
CA LEU A 300 0.71 -5.85 -3.20
C LEU A 300 0.92 -4.42 -2.71
N ASP A 301 1.25 -3.50 -3.61
CA ASP A 301 1.39 -2.07 -3.29
C ASP A 301 0.03 -1.46 -2.94
N ARG A 302 -1.04 -1.83 -3.67
CA ARG A 302 -2.42 -1.45 -3.32
C ARG A 302 -2.82 -1.97 -1.95
N LEU A 303 -2.49 -3.22 -1.60
CA LEU A 303 -2.73 -3.74 -0.25
C LEU A 303 -1.93 -2.99 0.81
N ALA A 304 -0.69 -2.60 0.52
CA ALA A 304 0.10 -1.78 1.43
C ALA A 304 -0.46 -0.37 1.63
N ALA A 305 -1.08 0.23 0.60
CA ALA A 305 -1.77 1.51 0.71
C ALA A 305 -3.20 1.41 1.29
N ALA A 306 -3.81 0.22 1.27
CA ALA A 306 -5.19 0.02 1.68
C ALA A 306 -5.42 0.40 3.15
N ALA A 307 -6.41 1.27 3.36
CA ALA A 307 -6.87 1.75 4.66
C ALA A 307 -8.38 1.52 4.83
N LEU A 308 -8.83 1.50 6.08
CA LEU A 308 -10.25 1.43 6.40
C LEU A 308 -10.97 2.70 5.96
N SER A 309 -12.10 2.53 5.28
CA SER A 309 -13.02 3.58 4.86
C SER A 309 -14.22 3.66 5.79
N GLY A 310 -14.75 4.87 6.00
CA GLY A 310 -16.01 5.09 6.70
C GLY A 310 -17.26 5.00 5.80
N ASP A 311 -17.11 4.61 4.54
CA ASP A 311 -18.23 4.46 3.60
C ASP A 311 -18.93 3.11 3.76
N ASP A 312 -19.89 3.06 4.67
CA ASP A 312 -20.63 1.83 5.00
C ASP A 312 -21.54 1.37 3.84
N GLY A 313 -21.92 2.26 2.91
CA GLY A 313 -22.80 1.96 1.78
C GLY A 313 -22.10 1.31 0.57
N ALA A 314 -20.77 1.25 0.58
CA ALA A 314 -19.97 0.87 -0.58
C ALA A 314 -20.20 -0.57 -1.07
N VAL A 315 -20.58 -1.53 -0.19
CA VAL A 315 -20.80 -2.95 -0.60
C VAL A 315 -21.88 -3.09 -1.64
N ARG A 316 -22.98 -2.33 -1.55
CA ARG A 316 -24.07 -2.43 -2.53
C ARG A 316 -23.63 -1.95 -3.91
N ALA A 317 -22.79 -0.90 -3.96
CA ALA A 317 -22.22 -0.40 -5.19
C ALA A 317 -21.21 -1.42 -5.77
N ALA A 318 -20.30 -1.94 -4.95
CA ALA A 318 -19.30 -2.92 -5.36
C ALA A 318 -19.95 -4.22 -5.88
N THR A 319 -20.95 -4.75 -5.18
CA THR A 319 -21.67 -5.96 -5.59
C THR A 319 -22.50 -5.73 -6.86
N THR A 320 -23.13 -4.55 -7.02
CA THR A 320 -23.82 -4.20 -8.27
C THR A 320 -22.87 -4.19 -9.45
N ARG A 321 -21.70 -3.54 -9.29
CA ARG A 321 -20.66 -3.49 -10.31
C ARG A 321 -20.14 -4.88 -10.67
N LEU A 322 -19.83 -5.71 -9.67
CA LEU A 322 -19.38 -7.09 -9.89
C LEU A 322 -20.40 -7.94 -10.65
N ARG A 323 -21.70 -7.70 -10.43
CA ARG A 323 -22.78 -8.40 -11.14
C ARG A 323 -22.90 -7.95 -12.60
N GLN A 324 -22.70 -6.66 -12.87
CA GLN A 324 -22.80 -6.07 -14.20
C GLN A 324 -21.58 -6.40 -15.06
N ASP A 325 -20.38 -6.21 -14.51
CA ASP A 325 -19.13 -6.29 -15.28
C ASP A 325 -18.61 -7.73 -15.45
N ARG A 326 -19.09 -8.68 -14.63
CA ARG A 326 -18.66 -10.09 -14.61
C ARG A 326 -17.14 -10.25 -14.76
N LEU A 327 -16.43 -9.73 -13.76
CA LEU A 327 -14.98 -9.54 -13.81
C LEU A 327 -14.17 -10.84 -13.69
N GLY A 328 -14.79 -12.01 -13.58
CA GLY A 328 -14.08 -13.30 -13.57
C GLY A 328 -14.97 -14.47 -13.19
N ASP A 329 -14.35 -15.61 -12.89
CA ASP A 329 -15.03 -16.90 -12.67
C ASP A 329 -15.13 -17.26 -11.19
N THR A 330 -14.11 -16.88 -10.40
CA THR A 330 -14.08 -17.12 -8.96
C THR A 330 -14.02 -15.80 -8.22
N LEU A 331 -15.03 -15.54 -7.41
CA LEU A 331 -15.06 -14.40 -6.50
C LEU A 331 -14.61 -14.84 -5.11
N ILE A 332 -13.64 -14.13 -4.55
CA ILE A 332 -13.13 -14.34 -3.20
C ILE A 332 -13.40 -13.07 -2.41
N PHE A 333 -14.32 -13.14 -1.45
CA PHE A 333 -14.67 -12.02 -0.59
C PHE A 333 -14.01 -12.17 0.77
N LEU A 334 -13.20 -11.18 1.17
CA LEU A 334 -12.47 -11.19 2.43
C LEU A 334 -13.01 -10.08 3.33
N THR A 335 -13.54 -10.43 4.50
CA THR A 335 -14.22 -9.50 5.40
C THR A 335 -13.93 -9.80 6.88
N GLY A 336 -14.17 -8.80 7.74
CA GLY A 336 -14.24 -8.98 9.19
C GLY A 336 -15.62 -9.44 9.67
N PRO A 337 -15.82 -9.55 11.00
CA PRO A 337 -17.03 -10.11 11.60
C PRO A 337 -18.27 -9.24 11.36
N GLY A 338 -18.10 -7.92 11.16
CA GLY A 338 -19.22 -7.01 10.88
C GLY A 338 -19.80 -7.17 9.48
N GLY A 339 -19.07 -7.76 8.53
CA GLY A 339 -19.57 -8.04 7.18
C GLY A 339 -20.41 -9.31 7.09
N ARG A 340 -20.54 -10.09 8.17
CA ARG A 340 -21.29 -11.36 8.20
C ARG A 340 -22.77 -11.19 7.88
N ASP A 341 -23.38 -10.15 8.42
CA ASP A 341 -24.80 -9.86 8.24
C ASP A 341 -25.12 -9.50 6.77
N GLU A 342 -24.12 -9.07 6.01
CA GLU A 342 -24.25 -8.67 4.62
C GLU A 342 -23.89 -9.77 3.62
N LEU A 343 -23.51 -10.97 4.08
CA LEU A 343 -23.13 -12.10 3.20
C LEU A 343 -24.25 -12.51 2.24
N GLY A 344 -25.51 -12.18 2.54
CA GLY A 344 -26.63 -12.36 1.60
C GLY A 344 -26.43 -11.60 0.27
N HIS A 345 -25.82 -10.42 0.29
CA HIS A 345 -25.52 -9.63 -0.92
C HIS A 345 -24.46 -10.32 -1.78
N VAL A 346 -23.45 -10.92 -1.15
CA VAL A 346 -22.40 -11.69 -1.82
C VAL A 346 -22.94 -13.03 -2.32
N GLY A 347 -23.81 -13.69 -1.55
CA GLY A 347 -24.55 -14.87 -1.96
C GLY A 347 -25.37 -14.67 -3.23
N ALA A 348 -25.95 -13.47 -3.41
CA ALA A 348 -26.66 -13.11 -4.64
C ALA A 348 -25.76 -13.00 -5.89
N LEU A 349 -24.42 -13.01 -5.74
CA LEU A 349 -23.48 -13.02 -6.86
C LEU A 349 -23.21 -14.40 -7.44
N ARG A 350 -23.71 -15.48 -6.83
CA ARG A 350 -23.56 -16.85 -7.37
C ARG A 350 -24.18 -17.07 -8.74
N GLY A 351 -25.14 -16.22 -9.14
CA GLY A 351 -25.66 -16.22 -10.51
C GLY A 351 -24.68 -15.67 -11.55
N ALA A 352 -23.76 -14.79 -11.13
CA ALA A 352 -22.74 -14.17 -11.98
C ALA A 352 -21.39 -14.88 -11.91
N TYR A 353 -21.03 -15.44 -10.74
CA TYR A 353 -19.77 -16.13 -10.50
C TYR A 353 -20.02 -17.61 -10.17
N PRO A 354 -19.51 -18.56 -10.98
CA PRO A 354 -19.62 -20.01 -10.73
C PRO A 354 -19.12 -20.43 -9.34
N SER A 355 -18.03 -19.82 -8.87
CA SER A 355 -17.44 -20.08 -7.56
C SER A 355 -17.38 -18.81 -6.72
N VAL A 356 -17.86 -18.88 -5.48
CA VAL A 356 -17.78 -17.79 -4.51
C VAL A 356 -17.27 -18.34 -3.19
N VAL A 357 -16.13 -17.82 -2.75
CA VAL A 357 -15.46 -18.15 -1.49
C VAL A 357 -15.47 -16.92 -0.60
N VAL A 358 -15.74 -17.11 0.69
CA VAL A 358 -15.74 -16.04 1.68
C VAL A 358 -14.74 -16.38 2.78
N GLY A 359 -13.77 -15.48 3.00
CA GLY A 359 -12.92 -15.51 4.19
C GLY A 359 -13.43 -14.53 5.23
N VAL A 360 -13.75 -15.01 6.43
CA VAL A 360 -14.15 -14.16 7.56
C VAL A 360 -13.09 -14.20 8.65
N PHE A 361 -12.59 -13.03 9.03
CA PHE A 361 -11.45 -12.90 9.95
C PHE A 361 -11.83 -12.37 11.32
N GLY A 362 -11.30 -12.98 12.38
CA GLY A 362 -11.37 -12.45 13.75
C GLY A 362 -12.75 -12.50 14.40
N ALA A 363 -13.62 -13.40 13.95
CA ALA A 363 -14.92 -13.61 14.55
C ALA A 363 -14.86 -14.59 15.74
N ALA A 364 -15.65 -14.32 16.78
CA ALA A 364 -15.66 -15.11 18.01
C ALA A 364 -16.39 -16.47 17.86
N GLU A 365 -17.43 -16.50 17.03
CA GLU A 365 -18.21 -17.71 16.76
C GLU A 365 -18.03 -18.12 15.30
N PRO A 366 -17.98 -19.42 14.95
CA PRO A 366 -17.92 -19.85 13.56
C PRO A 366 -19.19 -19.44 12.81
N THR A 367 -19.05 -19.08 11.54
CA THR A 367 -20.20 -18.78 10.69
C THR A 367 -20.99 -20.08 10.48
N PRO A 368 -22.32 -20.09 10.68
CA PRO A 368 -23.10 -21.32 10.53
C PRO A 368 -22.93 -21.92 9.12
N PRO A 369 -22.68 -23.24 9.03
CA PRO A 369 -22.45 -23.90 7.75
C PRO A 369 -23.68 -23.75 6.85
N GLY A 370 -23.44 -23.34 5.59
CA GLY A 370 -24.50 -23.18 4.59
C GLY A 370 -25.12 -21.78 4.51
N ALA A 371 -24.57 -20.78 5.21
CA ALA A 371 -24.95 -19.37 4.98
C ALA A 371 -24.90 -19.03 3.48
N ALA A 372 -26.07 -18.82 2.87
CA ALA A 372 -26.26 -18.57 1.43
C ALA A 372 -25.62 -19.60 0.47
N GLY A 373 -25.36 -20.83 0.92
CA GLY A 373 -24.70 -21.89 0.14
C GLY A 373 -23.23 -21.60 -0.22
N LEU A 374 -22.61 -20.59 0.40
CA LEU A 374 -21.24 -20.16 0.13
C LEU A 374 -20.22 -21.11 0.77
N VAL A 375 -19.00 -21.14 0.21
CA VAL A 375 -17.85 -21.73 0.90
C VAL A 375 -17.28 -20.66 1.82
N VAL A 376 -17.50 -20.81 3.13
CA VAL A 376 -17.02 -19.87 4.15
C VAL A 376 -15.83 -20.49 4.87
N VAL A 377 -14.76 -19.72 5.01
CA VAL A 377 -13.52 -20.03 5.74
C VAL A 377 -13.42 -19.03 6.88
N ASP A 378 -13.55 -19.51 8.13
CA ASP A 378 -13.50 -18.68 9.33
C ASP A 378 -12.11 -18.81 9.97
N ALA A 379 -11.31 -17.76 9.90
CA ALA A 379 -9.94 -17.78 10.40
C ALA A 379 -9.68 -16.69 11.44
N ALA A 380 -8.86 -16.98 12.45
CA ALA A 380 -8.39 -15.96 13.39
C ALA A 380 -7.37 -15.03 12.73
N ASP A 381 -6.48 -15.59 11.90
CA ASP A 381 -5.40 -14.87 11.24
C ASP A 381 -5.10 -15.39 9.82
N GLY A 382 -4.15 -14.75 9.14
CA GLY A 382 -3.75 -15.15 7.78
C GLY A 382 -3.13 -16.54 7.68
N ALA A 383 -2.49 -17.04 8.75
CA ALA A 383 -1.85 -18.36 8.74
C ALA A 383 -2.89 -19.49 8.86
N GLN A 384 -3.87 -19.32 9.75
CA GLN A 384 -5.01 -20.23 9.85
C GLN A 384 -5.82 -20.24 8.55
N PHE A 385 -6.05 -19.08 7.94
CA PHE A 385 -6.73 -18.99 6.65
C PHE A 385 -5.99 -19.79 5.57
N ALA A 386 -4.67 -19.68 5.48
CA ALA A 386 -3.88 -20.44 4.52
C ALA A 386 -4.03 -21.96 4.72
N ALA A 387 -4.01 -22.43 5.96
CA ALA A 387 -4.17 -23.85 6.28
C ALA A 387 -5.59 -24.36 5.92
N GLU A 388 -6.63 -23.59 6.23
CA GLU A 388 -8.00 -23.95 5.90
C GLU A 388 -8.28 -23.88 4.40
N TRP A 389 -7.72 -22.88 3.72
CA TRP A 389 -7.78 -22.73 2.27
C TRP A 389 -7.26 -23.98 1.55
N ASP A 390 -6.08 -24.47 1.93
CA ASP A 390 -5.50 -25.69 1.34
C ASP A 390 -6.32 -26.96 1.67
N GLY A 391 -7.11 -26.93 2.75
CA GLY A 391 -8.02 -28.01 3.14
C GLY A 391 -9.33 -28.07 2.34
N VAL A 392 -9.69 -27.03 1.59
CA VAL A 392 -10.93 -26.99 0.80
C VAL A 392 -10.82 -27.97 -0.37
N ARG A 393 -11.48 -29.13 -0.28
CA ARG A 393 -11.40 -30.21 -1.28
C ARG A 393 -12.07 -29.90 -2.64
N ARG A 394 -12.65 -28.71 -2.82
CA ARG A 394 -13.51 -28.34 -3.96
C ARG A 394 -12.87 -27.38 -4.98
N TRP A 395 -11.55 -27.21 -4.93
CA TRP A 395 -10.84 -26.33 -5.87
C TRP A 395 -10.88 -26.78 -7.31
#